data_AF-A0A2D9CBP3-F1
#
_entry.id   AF-A0A2D9CBP3-F1
#
_cell.length_a   1.000
_cell.length_b   1.000
_cell.length_c   1.000
_cell.angle_alpha   90.00
_cell.angle_beta   90.00
_cell.angle_gamma   90.00
#
_symmetry.space_group_name_H-M   'P 1'
#
loop_
_entity.id
_entity.type
_entity.pdbx_description
1 polymer ?
#
loop_
_entity_poly.entity_id
_entity_poly.type
_entity_poly.pdbx_seq_one_letter_code
_entity_poly.pdbx_strand_id
1 'polypeptide(L)' 'MAITMERLLAWKIMPRLMMFVMTIMYIRVINWGMSLDDLSTQQSAMISVVSGAMTGTIAVWLGSEKK' A
#
# COMPACT_ATOMS: atom_id res chain seq x y z
N MET A 1 5.50 19.60 24.12
CA MET A 1 5.82 18.99 22.81
C MET A 1 5.90 17.45 22.86
N ALA A 2 5.50 16.78 23.95
CA ALA A 2 5.46 15.31 24.05
C ALA A 2 4.07 14.71 23.75
N ILE A 3 2.99 15.43 24.06
CA ILE A 3 1.59 14.97 23.93
C ILE A 3 1.20 14.63 22.48
N THR A 4 1.83 15.28 21.48
CA THR A 4 1.50 15.03 20.06
C THR A 4 2.04 13.69 19.57
N MET A 5 3.21 13.25 20.05
CA MET A 5 3.85 12.00 19.60
C MET A 5 3.20 10.76 20.22
N GLU A 6 2.78 10.84 21.49
CA GLU A 6 2.06 9.74 22.16
C GLU A 6 0.67 9.51 21.57
N ARG A 7 -0.07 10.56 21.19
CA ARG A 7 -1.39 10.43 20.54
C ARG A 7 -1.29 9.92 19.09
N LEU A 8 -0.21 10.26 18.37
CA LEU A 8 0.11 9.72 17.04
C LEU A 8 0.43 8.22 17.09
N LEU A 9 1.17 7.76 18.10
CA LEU A 9 1.41 6.32 18.33
C LEU A 9 0.13 5.60 18.79
N ALA A 10 -0.63 6.18 19.72
CA ALA A 10 -1.81 5.54 20.32
C ALA A 10 -2.95 5.30 19.33
N TRP A 11 -3.07 6.09 18.26
CA TRP A 11 -4.14 5.94 17.27
C TRP A 11 -3.84 4.96 16.13
N LYS A 12 -2.67 4.28 16.14
CA LYS A 12 -2.22 3.43 15.00
C LYS A 12 -2.35 4.19 13.66
N ILE A 13 -2.24 5.52 13.66
CA ILE A 13 -2.52 6.34 12.48
C ILE A 13 -1.43 6.16 11.42
N MET A 14 -0.18 5.90 11.85
CA MET A 14 0.96 5.59 10.98
C MET A 14 0.69 4.38 10.07
N PRO A 15 0.30 3.19 10.60
CA PRO A 15 -0.03 2.05 9.76
C PRO A 15 -1.28 2.27 8.89
N ARG A 16 -2.30 2.99 9.38
CA ARG A 16 -3.50 3.32 8.58
C ARG A 16 -3.20 4.30 7.43
N LEU A 17 -2.32 5.27 7.68
CA LEU A 17 -1.83 6.21 6.66
C LEU A 17 -0.98 5.47 5.62
N MET A 18 -0.11 4.56 6.05
CA MET A 18 0.67 3.68 5.15
C MET A 18 -0.22 2.84 4.24
N MET A 19 -1.32 2.28 4.76
CA MET A 19 -2.33 1.58 3.96
C MET A 19 -2.95 2.50 2.90
N PHE A 20 -3.35 3.71 3.29
CA PHE A 20 -3.92 4.69 2.36
C PHE A 20 -2.94 5.09 1.24
N VAL A 21 -1.67 5.32 1.59
CA VAL A 21 -0.61 5.63 0.62
C VAL A 21 -0.38 4.46 -0.35
N MET A 22 -0.36 3.22 0.16
CA MET A 22 -0.25 2.02 -0.68
C MET A 22 -1.43 1.89 -1.64
N THR A 23 -2.66 2.18 -1.21
CA THR A 23 -3.84 2.18 -2.09
C THR A 23 -3.75 3.23 -3.20
N ILE A 24 -3.29 4.45 -2.89
CA ILE A 24 -3.10 5.49 -3.91
C ILE A 24 -2.03 5.08 -4.93
N MET A 25 -0.92 4.51 -4.46
CA MET A 25 0.15 4.05 -5.35
C MET A 25 -0.32 2.91 -6.25
N TYR A 26 -1.14 2.00 -5.74
CA TYR A 26 -1.74 0.94 -6.52
C TYR A 26 -2.62 1.47 -7.66
N ILE A 27 -3.51 2.41 -7.36
CA ILE A 27 -4.37 3.05 -8.37
C ILE A 27 -3.52 3.75 -9.43
N ARG A 28 -2.42 4.40 -9.04
CA ARG A 28 -1.48 5.03 -9.97
C ARG A 28 -0.81 4.02 -10.90
N VAL A 29 -0.36 2.89 -10.39
CA VAL A 29 0.30 1.84 -11.18
C VAL A 29 -0.67 1.20 -12.16
N ILE A 30 -1.92 0.96 -11.75
CA ILE A 30 -2.96 0.45 -12.64
C ILE A 30 -3.32 1.48 -13.71
N ASN A 31 -3.57 2.73 -13.33
CA ASN A 31 -3.91 3.79 -14.30
C ASN A 31 -2.77 4.01 -15.30
N TRP A 32 -1.52 3.93 -14.86
CA TRP A 32 -0.37 3.93 -15.76
C TRP A 32 -0.38 2.70 -16.67
N GLY A 33 -0.60 1.50 -16.12
CA GLY A 33 -0.71 0.25 -16.88
C GLY A 33 -1.78 0.30 -17.98
N MET A 34 -2.96 0.85 -17.67
CA MET A 34 -4.06 1.00 -18.63
C MET A 34 -3.84 2.14 -19.64
N SER A 35 -2.90 3.05 -19.39
CA SER A 35 -2.57 4.13 -20.33
C SER A 35 -1.58 3.70 -21.42
N LEU A 36 -0.99 2.52 -21.31
CA LEU A 36 -0.08 1.96 -22.30
C LEU A 36 -0.88 1.23 -23.38
N ASP A 37 -0.67 1.59 -24.64
CA ASP A 37 -1.30 0.92 -25.80
C ASP A 37 -0.82 -0.53 -25.99
N ASP A 38 0.43 -0.82 -25.59
CA ASP A 38 0.99 -2.17 -25.58
C ASP A 38 1.74 -2.42 -24.26
N LEU A 39 1.37 -3.49 -23.56
CA LEU A 39 1.88 -3.80 -22.24
C LEU A 39 2.98 -4.86 -22.37
N SER A 40 4.24 -4.46 -22.24
CA SER A 40 5.34 -5.41 -22.34
C SER A 40 5.26 -6.46 -21.22
N THR A 41 5.82 -7.65 -21.46
CA THR A 41 5.87 -8.74 -20.47
C THR A 41 6.57 -8.32 -19.16
N GLN A 42 7.53 -7.40 -19.25
CA GLN A 42 8.22 -6.85 -18.08
C GLN A 42 7.33 -5.89 -17.29
N GLN A 43 6.52 -5.08 -17.97
CA GLN A 43 5.59 -4.14 -17.33
C GLN A 43 4.42 -4.88 -16.66
N SER A 44 3.87 -5.91 -17.31
CA SER A 44 2.82 -6.74 -16.72
C SER A 44 3.32 -7.53 -15.51
N ALA A 45 4.55 -8.05 -15.56
CA ALA A 45 5.21 -8.68 -14.41
C ALA A 45 5.40 -7.69 -13.24
N MET A 46 5.83 -6.45 -13.52
CA MET A 46 5.96 -5.42 -12.49
C MET A 46 4.62 -5.10 -11.82
N ILE A 47 3.55 -4.89 -12.61
CA ILE A 47 2.21 -4.62 -12.09
C ILE A 47 1.74 -5.78 -11.20
N SER A 48 1.97 -7.03 -11.63
CA SER A 48 1.63 -8.23 -10.86
C SER A 48 2.34 -8.31 -9.51
N VAL A 49 3.65 -8.02 -9.47
CA VAL A 49 4.44 -7.99 -8.22
C VAL A 49 3.92 -6.93 -7.26
N VAL A 50 3.59 -5.73 -7.77
CA VAL A 50 3.04 -4.64 -6.96
C VAL A 50 1.67 -5.03 -6.38
N SER A 51 0.79 -5.66 -7.18
CA SER A 51 -0.49 -6.20 -6.69
C SER A 51 -0.31 -7.27 -5.61
N GLY A 52 0.65 -8.19 -5.78
CA GLY A 52 0.95 -9.23 -4.81
C GLY A 52 1.48 -8.67 -3.48
N ALA A 53 2.38 -7.69 -3.55
CA ALA A 53 2.94 -7.01 -2.38
C ALA A 53 1.86 -6.29 -1.55
N MET A 54 0.82 -5.79 -2.21
CA MET A 54 -0.33 -5.16 -1.54
C MET A 54 -1.08 -6.14 -0.64
N THR A 55 -1.39 -7.34 -1.16
CA THR A 55 -2.03 -8.41 -0.38
C THR A 55 -1.18 -8.83 0.81
N GLY A 56 0.14 -8.94 0.61
CA GLY A 56 1.08 -9.24 1.70
C GLY A 56 1.07 -8.16 2.80
N THR A 57 1.04 -6.89 2.43
CA THR A 57 1.02 -5.77 3.38
C THR A 57 -0.28 -5.72 4.18
N ILE A 58 -1.43 -5.97 3.54
CA ILE A 58 -2.74 -6.06 4.20
C ILE A 58 -2.79 -7.27 5.14
N ALA A 59 -2.28 -8.42 4.73
CA ALA A 59 -2.23 -9.63 5.56
C ALA A 59 -1.37 -9.44 6.81
N VAL A 60 -0.19 -8.83 6.68
CA VAL A 60 0.67 -8.48 7.82
C VAL A 60 -0.02 -7.50 8.77
N TRP A 61 -0.77 -6.53 8.22
CA TRP A 61 -1.51 -5.56 9.01
C TRP A 61 -2.68 -6.17 9.79
N LEU A 62 -3.53 -6.97 9.13
CA LEU A 62 -4.63 -7.72 9.78
C LEU A 62 -4.09 -8.68 10.85
N GLY A 63 -2.92 -9.29 10.62
CA GLY A 63 -2.23 -10.10 11.63
C GLY A 63 -1.71 -9.28 12.82
N SER A 64 -1.33 -8.02 12.60
CA SER A 64 -0.84 -7.10 13.64
C SER A 64 -1.96 -6.41 14.43
N GLU A 65 -3.22 -6.47 13.98
CA GLU A 65 -4.38 -6.03 14.77
C GLU A 65 -4.95 -7.13 15.69
N LYS A 66 -4.62 -8.40 15.43
CA LYS A 66 -5.04 -9.53 16.28
C LYS A 66 -4.17 -9.73 17.54
N LYS A 67 -3.08 -8.98 17.68
CA LYS A 67 -2.23 -8.92 18.88
C LYS A 67 -2.43 -7.58 19.59
#